data_AF-A0A382S6Q7-F1
#
_entry.id   AF-A0A382S6Q7-F1
#
_cell.length_a   1.000
_cell.length_b   1.000
_cell.length_c   1.000
_cell.angle_alpha   90.00
_cell.angle_beta   90.00
_cell.angle_gamma   90.00
#
_symmetry.space_group_name_H-M   'P 1'
#
loop_
_entity.id
_entity.type
_entity.pdbx_description
1 polymer ?
#
loop_
_entity_poly.entity_id
_entity_poly.type
_entity_poly.pdbx_seq_one_letter_code
_entity_poly.pdbx_strand_id
1 'polypeptide(L)'
;MMTLKNTIFMKNRVQKIFSICLVFLCLNVIAKENITGPVINILVQSKIAAGCAAATSQTDLNINNVRATILGGGDMWWDLNDAQYEIPKGSYKNSLFAGALWIGGVDDGGILKVAGQTYRQGGDDFWPGPLDITTASIT
;
A
#
# COMPACT_ATOMS: atom_id res chain seq x y z
N MET A 1 50.26 35.90 5.13
CA MET A 1 48.87 36.07 4.62
C MET A 1 48.40 34.84 3.81
N MET A 2 48.59 33.62 4.32
CA MET A 2 48.25 32.37 3.58
C MET A 2 47.39 31.42 4.42
N THR A 3 47.58 31.42 5.74
CA THR A 3 46.81 30.63 6.72
C THR A 3 45.35 31.09 6.90
N LEU A 4 45.05 32.39 6.76
CA LEU A 4 43.70 32.94 6.93
C LEU A 4 42.76 32.58 5.75
N LYS A 5 43.29 32.51 4.52
CA LYS A 5 42.51 32.14 3.32
C LYS A 5 42.02 30.69 3.39
N ASN A 6 42.84 29.77 3.87
CA ASN A 6 42.48 28.34 3.99
C ASN A 6 41.41 28.10 5.07
N THR A 7 41.46 28.82 6.19
CA THR A 7 40.44 28.71 7.25
C THR A 7 39.09 29.28 6.81
N ILE A 8 39.08 30.40 6.09
CA ILE A 8 37.85 30.97 5.50
C ILE A 8 37.27 30.01 4.43
N PHE A 9 38.14 29.44 3.60
CA PHE A 9 37.73 28.46 2.58
C PHE A 9 37.15 27.18 3.18
N MET A 10 37.77 26.64 4.24
CA MET A 10 37.27 25.46 4.96
C MET A 10 35.95 25.75 5.70
N LYS A 11 35.82 26.91 6.36
CA LYS A 11 34.57 27.32 7.04
C LYS A 11 33.38 27.41 6.06
N ASN A 12 33.61 27.96 4.86
CA ASN A 12 32.58 28.04 3.82
C ASN A 12 32.22 26.67 3.23
N ARG A 13 33.16 25.72 3.17
CA ARG A 13 32.86 24.33 2.75
C ARG A 13 32.10 23.56 3.83
N VAL A 14 32.48 23.70 5.09
CA VAL A 14 31.81 23.03 6.23
C VAL A 14 30.40 23.57 6.42
N GLN A 15 30.17 24.89 6.31
CA GLN A 15 28.81 25.45 6.33
C GLN A 15 27.94 24.91 5.19
N LYS A 16 28.48 24.79 3.97
CA LYS A 16 27.74 24.23 2.84
C LYS A 16 27.37 22.76 3.04
N ILE A 17 28.28 21.95 3.59
CA ILE A 17 28.02 20.54 3.92
C ILE A 17 26.92 20.42 4.98
N PHE A 18 26.98 21.26 6.03
CA PHE A 18 25.97 21.26 7.08
C PHE A 18 24.58 21.64 6.56
N SER A 19 24.51 22.63 5.67
CA SER A 19 23.26 23.01 5.00
C SER A 19 22.68 21.88 4.13
N ILE A 20 23.52 21.12 3.41
CA ILE A 20 23.07 19.98 2.60
C ILE A 20 22.55 18.84 3.49
N CYS A 21 23.23 18.51 4.59
CA CYS A 21 22.76 17.50 5.54
C CYS A 21 21.42 17.87 6.18
N LEU A 22 21.21 19.16 6.49
CA LEU A 22 19.95 19.63 7.07
C LEU A 22 18.79 19.49 6.09
N VAL A 23 19.00 19.70 4.78
CA VAL A 23 17.99 19.49 3.74
C VAL A 23 17.62 18.01 3.61
N PHE A 24 18.59 17.10 3.70
CA PHE A 24 18.33 15.66 3.66
C PHE A 24 17.57 15.14 4.88
N LEU A 25 17.73 15.76 6.06
CA LEU A 25 16.97 15.38 7.27
C LEU A 25 15.48 15.76 7.22
N CYS A 26 15.08 16.69 6.34
CA CYS A 26 13.70 17.17 6.25
C CYS A 26 12.80 16.36 5.29
N LEU A 27 13.35 15.35 4.59
CA LEU A 27 12.60 14.53 3.65
C LEU A 27 11.89 13.39 4.41
N ASN A 28 10.61 13.58 4.74
CA ASN A 28 9.74 12.50 5.20
C ASN A 28 9.27 11.69 3.98
N VAL A 29 9.56 10.38 3.95
CA VAL A 29 9.00 9.46 2.95
C VAL A 29 7.63 9.00 3.47
N ILE A 30 6.58 9.62 2.96
CA ILE A 30 5.20 9.20 3.22
C ILE A 30 4.77 8.30 2.06
N ALA A 31 4.40 7.05 2.35
CA ALA A 31 3.67 6.24 1.39
C ALA A 31 2.23 6.78 1.34
N LYS A 32 1.87 7.42 0.22
CA LYS A 32 0.53 7.95 -0.02
C LYS A 32 -0.09 7.21 -1.20
N GLU A 33 -1.41 7.11 -1.14
CA GLU A 33 -2.27 6.60 -2.20
C GLU A 33 -1.99 7.29 -3.56
N ASN A 34 -2.09 6.52 -4.65
CA ASN A 34 -1.87 7.05 -6.00
C ASN A 34 -3.13 7.76 -6.47
N ILE A 35 -3.18 9.08 -6.34
CA ILE A 35 -4.28 9.87 -6.90
C ILE A 35 -4.32 9.66 -8.42
N THR A 36 -5.43 9.11 -8.93
CA THR A 36 -5.62 8.83 -10.35
C THR A 36 -5.36 10.08 -11.19
N GLY A 37 -4.43 9.99 -12.14
CA GLY A 37 -4.28 10.95 -13.23
C GLY A 37 -5.54 11.02 -14.10
N PRO A 38 -5.60 11.94 -15.08
CA PRO A 38 -6.81 12.16 -15.89
C PRO A 38 -7.32 10.84 -16.46
N VAL A 39 -8.59 10.54 -16.14
CA VAL A 39 -9.28 9.31 -16.53
C VAL A 39 -9.37 9.26 -18.05
N ILE A 40 -8.59 8.38 -18.67
CA ILE A 40 -8.79 8.02 -20.07
C ILE A 40 -10.01 7.08 -20.07
N ASN A 41 -11.14 7.51 -20.62
CA ASN A 41 -12.35 6.71 -20.78
C ASN A 41 -12.11 5.59 -21.80
N ILE A 42 -11.26 4.62 -21.47
CA ILE A 42 -11.28 3.32 -22.12
C ILE A 42 -12.48 2.60 -21.52
N LEU A 43 -13.35 2.05 -22.38
CA LEU A 43 -14.42 1.16 -21.97
C LEU A 43 -13.80 -0.12 -21.39
N VAL A 44 -13.33 -0.04 -20.15
CA VAL A 44 -13.04 -1.20 -19.32
C VAL A 44 -14.40 -1.79 -19.01
N GLN A 45 -14.63 -3.03 -19.43
CA GLN A 45 -15.83 -3.80 -19.09
C GLN A 45 -16.00 -3.73 -17.57
N SER A 46 -16.90 -2.87 -17.11
CA SER A 46 -17.11 -2.65 -15.70
C SER A 46 -17.75 -3.91 -15.14
N LYS A 47 -16.92 -4.70 -14.46
CA LYS A 47 -17.29 -5.60 -13.38
C LYS A 47 -18.36 -6.61 -13.77
N ILE A 48 -17.93 -7.81 -14.16
CA ILE A 48 -18.76 -9.01 -14.00
C ILE A 48 -18.76 -9.36 -12.50
N ALA A 49 -19.18 -8.41 -11.65
CA ALA A 49 -19.54 -8.72 -10.28
C ALA A 49 -20.97 -9.23 -10.36
N ALA A 50 -21.25 -10.38 -9.78
CA ALA A 50 -22.58 -11.00 -9.75
C ALA A 50 -23.57 -10.24 -8.84
N GLY A 51 -23.53 -8.89 -8.82
CA GLY A 51 -24.32 -8.06 -7.92
C GLY A 51 -23.85 -8.11 -6.46
N CYS A 52 -22.65 -8.63 -6.18
CA CYS A 52 -22.12 -8.74 -4.82
C CYS A 52 -21.81 -7.37 -4.21
N ALA A 53 -22.07 -7.22 -2.91
CA ALA A 53 -21.58 -6.09 -2.13
C ALA A 53 -20.06 -6.23 -1.89
N ALA A 54 -19.38 -5.10 -1.69
CA ALA A 54 -17.95 -5.10 -1.36
C ALA A 54 -17.69 -5.81 -0.02
N ALA A 55 -16.53 -6.44 0.12
CA ALA A 55 -16.15 -7.11 1.36
C ALA A 55 -15.97 -6.12 2.52
N THR A 56 -16.65 -6.43 3.63
CA THR A 56 -16.50 -5.74 4.92
C THR A 56 -15.80 -6.60 5.97
N SER A 57 -15.53 -7.88 5.65
CA SER A 57 -14.86 -8.81 6.57
C SER A 57 -13.40 -8.41 6.77
N GLN A 58 -12.95 -8.45 8.02
CA GLN A 58 -11.58 -8.20 8.42
C GLN A 58 -11.20 -9.18 9.53
N THR A 59 -9.95 -9.64 9.52
CA THR A 59 -9.41 -10.49 10.58
C THR A 59 -7.92 -10.22 10.81
N ASP A 60 -7.43 -10.58 11.99
CA ASP A 60 -6.01 -10.45 12.34
C ASP A 60 -5.35 -11.82 12.45
N LEU A 61 -4.28 -12.02 11.67
CA LEU A 61 -3.39 -13.15 11.83
C LEU A 61 -2.38 -12.88 12.95
N ASN A 62 -2.49 -13.64 14.04
CA ASN A 62 -1.72 -13.47 15.28
C ASN A 62 -0.79 -14.66 15.54
N ILE A 63 0.26 -14.81 14.73
CA ILE A 63 1.13 -15.99 14.74
C ILE A 63 2.60 -15.54 14.77
N ASN A 64 3.48 -16.31 15.43
CA ASN A 64 4.93 -16.08 15.43
C ASN A 64 5.36 -14.66 15.83
N ASN A 65 4.67 -14.06 16.81
CA ASN A 65 4.94 -12.70 17.28
C ASN A 65 4.69 -11.60 16.22
N VAL A 66 3.83 -11.89 15.25
CA VAL A 66 3.31 -10.94 14.27
C VAL A 66 1.82 -10.72 14.51
N ARG A 67 1.35 -9.49 14.35
CA ARG A 67 -0.07 -9.18 14.12
C ARG A 67 -0.19 -8.59 12.72
N ALA A 68 -0.93 -9.26 11.85
CA ALA A 68 -1.18 -8.79 10.48
C ALA A 68 -2.67 -8.77 10.20
N THR A 69 -3.22 -7.59 9.89
CA THR A 69 -4.61 -7.46 9.46
C THR A 69 -4.78 -7.92 8.01
N ILE A 70 -5.84 -8.66 7.73
CA ILE A 70 -6.25 -9.13 6.39
C ILE A 70 -7.70 -8.69 6.17
N LEU A 71 -7.97 -8.06 5.04
CA LEU A 71 -9.31 -7.67 4.62
C LEU A 71 -9.80 -8.61 3.52
N GLY A 72 -11.08 -8.97 3.57
CA GLY A 72 -11.70 -9.86 2.58
C GLY A 72 -11.78 -9.27 1.17
N GLY A 73 -11.51 -7.96 1.03
CA GLY A 73 -11.39 -7.27 -0.25
C GLY A 73 -10.07 -7.54 -0.96
N GLY A 74 -9.15 -8.33 -0.38
CA GLY A 74 -7.86 -8.69 -0.98
C GLY A 74 -6.71 -7.74 -0.63
N ASP A 75 -7.00 -6.65 0.07
CA ASP A 75 -6.02 -5.77 0.72
C ASP A 75 -5.65 -6.25 2.12
N MET A 76 -4.45 -5.91 2.55
CA MET A 76 -3.79 -6.44 3.74
C MET A 76 -2.96 -5.36 4.42
N TRP A 77 -2.64 -5.61 5.68
CA TRP A 77 -1.63 -4.89 6.47
C TRP A 77 -1.96 -3.44 6.79
N TRP A 78 -3.20 -3.01 6.61
CA TRP A 78 -3.67 -1.65 6.91
C TRP A 78 -5.13 -1.65 7.34
N ASP A 79 -5.65 -0.53 7.86
CA ASP A 79 -7.06 -0.36 8.28
C ASP A 79 -7.81 0.72 7.45
N LEU A 80 -7.37 0.94 6.22
CA LEU A 80 -7.75 2.04 5.33
C LEU A 80 -7.12 3.41 5.70
N ASN A 81 -6.39 3.51 6.82
CA ASN A 81 -5.69 4.73 7.21
C ASN A 81 -4.24 4.46 7.63
N ASP A 82 -4.05 3.54 8.58
CA ASP A 82 -2.82 3.26 9.29
C ASP A 82 -2.28 1.85 9.01
N ALA A 83 -0.98 1.67 9.26
CA ALA A 83 -0.30 0.39 9.13
C ALA A 83 -0.71 -0.62 10.22
N GLN A 84 -0.93 -1.86 9.80
CA GLN A 84 -1.41 -2.98 10.63
C GLN A 84 -0.60 -4.28 10.41
N TYR A 85 0.67 -4.17 10.02
CA TYR A 85 1.64 -5.28 10.02
C TYR A 85 2.69 -5.07 11.12
N GLU A 86 2.37 -5.54 12.32
CA GLU A 86 3.15 -5.30 13.52
C GLU A 86 4.08 -6.47 13.81
N ILE A 87 5.37 -6.18 13.98
CA ILE A 87 6.37 -7.13 14.44
C ILE A 87 7.51 -6.41 15.18
N PRO A 88 7.86 -6.80 16.42
CA PRO A 88 7.13 -7.73 17.31
C PRO A 88 5.73 -7.25 17.66
N LYS A 89 4.78 -8.19 17.84
CA LYS A 89 3.43 -7.88 18.31
C LYS A 89 3.48 -7.24 19.71
N GLY A 90 2.73 -6.16 19.92
CA GLY A 90 2.72 -5.35 21.14
C GLY A 90 3.83 -4.29 21.22
N SER A 91 4.60 -4.08 20.15
CA SER A 91 5.64 -3.05 20.08
C SER A 91 5.18 -1.74 19.44
N TYR A 92 4.00 -1.72 18.82
CA TYR A 92 3.47 -0.63 17.99
C TYR A 92 4.37 -0.26 16.81
N LYS A 93 5.28 -1.17 16.41
CA LYS A 93 6.16 -0.99 15.25
C LYS A 93 5.64 -1.80 14.08
N ASN A 94 5.41 -1.11 12.96
CA ASN A 94 4.96 -1.73 11.73
C ASN A 94 6.12 -1.85 10.73
N SER A 95 6.28 -3.03 10.12
CA SER A 95 7.31 -3.25 9.08
C SER A 95 6.78 -3.03 7.66
N LEU A 96 5.46 -3.08 7.47
CA LEU A 96 4.78 -2.86 6.19
C LEU A 96 3.61 -1.91 6.45
N PHE A 97 3.37 -0.99 5.51
CA PHE A 97 2.26 -0.04 5.60
C PHE A 97 0.96 -0.62 5.05
N ALA A 98 1.00 -1.19 3.85
CA ALA A 98 -0.16 -1.80 3.18
C ALA A 98 0.33 -2.88 2.19
N GLY A 99 -0.55 -3.81 1.84
CA GLY A 99 -0.32 -4.84 0.82
C GLY A 99 -1.62 -5.25 0.15
N ALA A 100 -1.53 -5.95 -0.98
CA ALA A 100 -2.69 -6.49 -1.67
C ALA A 100 -2.34 -7.79 -2.42
N LEU A 101 -3.31 -8.70 -2.51
CA LEU A 101 -3.22 -9.91 -3.31
C LEU A 101 -3.45 -9.56 -4.78
N TRP A 102 -2.52 -9.94 -5.65
CA TRP A 102 -2.64 -9.75 -7.10
C TRP A 102 -2.53 -11.11 -7.76
N ILE A 103 -3.53 -11.47 -8.56
CA ILE A 103 -3.59 -12.74 -9.29
C ILE A 103 -3.79 -12.42 -10.76
N GLY A 104 -2.98 -13.02 -11.62
CA GLY A 104 -3.12 -12.84 -13.06
C GLY A 104 -2.85 -14.13 -13.84
N GLY A 105 -3.39 -14.18 -15.05
CA GLY A 105 -3.24 -15.30 -15.97
C GLY A 105 -3.51 -14.87 -17.40
N VAL A 106 -3.03 -15.67 -18.35
CA VAL A 106 -3.31 -15.48 -19.77
C VAL A 106 -4.35 -16.53 -20.17
N ASP A 107 -5.42 -16.12 -20.84
CA ASP A 107 -6.45 -17.04 -21.33
C ASP A 107 -6.02 -17.76 -22.62
N ASP A 108 -6.82 -18.71 -23.09
CA ASP A 108 -6.57 -19.46 -24.34
C ASP A 108 -6.47 -18.57 -25.58
N GLY A 109 -7.00 -17.33 -25.51
CA GLY A 109 -6.91 -16.31 -26.55
C GLY A 109 -5.64 -15.47 -26.48
N GLY A 110 -4.75 -15.71 -25.52
CA GLY A 110 -3.53 -14.94 -25.32
C GLY A 110 -3.76 -13.59 -24.62
N ILE A 111 -4.92 -13.36 -24.01
CA ILE A 111 -5.26 -12.09 -23.35
C ILE A 111 -4.90 -12.17 -21.87
N LEU A 112 -4.13 -11.19 -21.39
CA LEU A 112 -3.83 -11.04 -19.96
C LEU A 112 -5.07 -10.60 -19.18
N LYS A 113 -5.38 -11.34 -18.11
CA LYS A 113 -6.40 -11.01 -17.11
C LYS A 113 -5.71 -10.88 -15.75
N VAL A 114 -6.05 -9.84 -14.99
CA VAL A 114 -5.49 -9.58 -13.66
C VAL A 114 -6.62 -9.13 -12.74
N ALA A 115 -6.63 -9.66 -11.52
CA ALA A 115 -7.35 -9.12 -10.38
C ALA A 115 -6.30 -8.60 -9.39
N GLY A 116 -6.33 -7.30 -9.12
CA GLY A 116 -5.35 -6.65 -8.26
C GLY A 116 -5.73 -5.19 -8.04
N GLN A 117 -5.70 -4.77 -6.79
CA GLN A 117 -6.07 -3.43 -6.39
C GLN A 117 -4.94 -2.75 -5.61
N THR A 118 -5.01 -1.42 -5.55
CA THR A 118 -4.17 -0.60 -4.68
C THR A 118 -4.97 -0.18 -3.45
N TYR A 119 -4.98 1.10 -3.09
CA TYR A 119 -5.67 1.66 -1.92
C TYR A 119 -7.20 1.77 -2.14
N ARG A 120 -7.81 0.82 -2.84
CA ARG A 120 -9.23 0.79 -3.23
C ARG A 120 -9.72 2.04 -3.99
N GLN A 121 -8.82 2.86 -4.53
CA GLN A 121 -9.15 4.14 -5.17
C GLN A 121 -9.91 3.96 -6.50
N GLY A 122 -9.63 2.88 -7.22
CA GLY A 122 -10.35 2.48 -8.44
C GLY A 122 -11.54 1.55 -8.18
N GLY A 123 -11.82 1.25 -6.91
CA GLY A 123 -12.75 0.20 -6.47
C GLY A 123 -12.05 -1.11 -6.09
N ASP A 124 -12.86 -2.14 -5.87
CA ASP A 124 -12.42 -3.46 -5.45
C ASP A 124 -12.35 -4.46 -6.61
N ASP A 125 -11.34 -5.33 -6.57
CA ASP A 125 -11.14 -6.42 -7.53
C ASP A 125 -11.49 -7.80 -6.95
N PHE A 126 -11.53 -7.94 -5.62
CA PHE A 126 -11.99 -9.16 -4.95
C PHE A 126 -13.34 -8.93 -4.29
N TRP A 127 -14.29 -9.80 -4.63
CA TRP A 127 -15.66 -9.70 -4.19
C TRP A 127 -16.02 -10.97 -3.42
N PRO A 128 -16.60 -10.84 -2.22
CA PRO A 128 -17.14 -12.01 -1.54
C PRO A 128 -18.29 -12.53 -2.42
N GLY A 129 -18.27 -13.84 -2.69
CA GLY A 129 -19.40 -14.50 -3.34
C GLY A 129 -20.66 -14.35 -2.48
N PRO A 130 -21.85 -14.55 -3.08
CA PRO A 130 -23.09 -14.63 -2.32
C PRO A 130 -22.96 -15.74 -1.27
N LEU A 131 -23.22 -15.40 0.00
CA LEU A 131 -23.17 -16.34 1.12
C LEU A 131 -24.53 -16.35 1.81
N ASP A 132 -25.23 -17.48 1.77
CA ASP A 132 -26.38 -17.72 2.64
C ASP A 132 -25.87 -18.01 4.06
N ILE A 133 -26.15 -17.12 5.00
CA ILE A 133 -25.71 -17.24 6.41
C ILE A 133 -26.42 -18.36 7.18
N THR A 134 -27.51 -18.92 6.63
CA THR A 134 -28.32 -19.98 7.24
C THR A 134 -27.79 -21.36 6.88
N THR A 135 -27.42 -21.54 5.61
CA THR A 135 -26.97 -22.83 5.05
C THR A 135 -25.47 -22.87 4.77
N ALA A 136 -24.77 -21.73 4.88
CA ALA A 136 -23.38 -21.55 4.45
C ALA A 136 -23.15 -21.93 2.98
N SER A 137 -24.18 -21.82 2.13
CA SER A 137 -24.09 -22.13 0.70
C SER A 137 -23.87 -20.90 -0.16
N ILE A 138 -23.16 -21.09 -1.28
CA ILE A 138 -22.97 -20.08 -2.32
C ILE A 138 -24.19 -20.16 -3.26
N THR A 139 -24.94 -19.06 -3.43
CA THR A 139 -26.20 -19.03 -4.21
C THR A 139 -26.10 -18.14 -5.43
#